data_AF-A0A8I2GLY3-F1
#
_entry.id   AF-A0A8I2GLY3-F1
#
_cell.length_a   1.000
_cell.length_b   1.000
_cell.length_c   1.000
_cell.angle_alpha   90.00
_cell.angle_beta   90.00
_cell.angle_gamma   90.00
#
_symmetry.space_group_name_H-M   'P 1'
#
loop_
_entity.id
_entity.type
_entity.pdbx_description
1 polymer ?
#
loop_
_entity_poly.entity_id
_entity_poly.type
_entity_poly.pdbx_seq_one_letter_code
_entity_poly.pdbx_strand_id
1 'polypeptide(L)'
;MKLNSTFINIITGIYVLLAIAGAISAYFLSYPAELTEIGDENLKDAGNAALAMSNDLVKQLITLCTGLIGFCIWLFRRPLASDPAELVERYLWTCLAVLLLVASLFAGFITLQRTLLMVAWKSFDPRLDMVWWPQFLQFYLFVFGAAVLGLACIRSLNVLVEKQ
;
A
#
# COMPACT_ATOMS: atom_id res chain seq x y z
N MET A 1 23.46 23.52 -6.29
CA MET A 1 23.82 23.40 -4.85
C MET A 1 23.90 21.91 -4.54
N LYS A 2 25.11 21.35 -4.33
CA LYS A 2 25.26 19.89 -4.15
C LYS A 2 24.52 19.44 -2.89
N LEU A 3 23.47 18.65 -3.05
CA LEU A 3 22.84 17.94 -1.94
C LEU A 3 23.81 16.85 -1.50
N ASN A 4 24.37 17.01 -0.30
CA ASN A 4 25.38 16.09 0.22
C ASN A 4 24.76 14.69 0.44
N SER A 5 25.48 13.61 0.10
CA SER A 5 25.00 12.23 0.23
C SER A 5 24.48 11.92 1.64
N THR A 6 25.07 12.54 2.66
CA THR A 6 24.63 12.50 4.06
C THR A 6 23.21 13.03 4.26
N PHE A 7 22.84 14.12 3.60
CA PHE A 7 21.51 14.73 3.72
C PHE A 7 20.43 13.85 3.09
N ILE A 8 20.73 13.20 1.96
CA ILE A 8 19.83 12.27 1.29
C ILE A 8 19.58 11.03 2.14
N ASN A 9 20.63 10.51 2.78
CA ASN A 9 20.51 9.39 3.70
C ASN A 9 19.67 9.77 4.93
N ILE A 10 19.80 11.00 5.43
CA ILE A 10 18.97 11.52 6.53
C ILE A 10 17.49 11.62 6.11
N ILE A 11 17.18 12.23 4.96
CA ILE A 11 15.80 12.34 4.47
C ILE A 11 15.19 10.96 4.20
N THR A 12 15.98 10.06 3.60
CA THR A 12 15.58 8.67 3.36
C THR A 12 15.26 7.97 4.68
N GLY A 13 16.12 8.14 5.71
CA GLY A 13 15.89 7.62 7.06
C GLY A 13 14.61 8.16 7.70
N ILE A 14 14.37 9.47 7.62
CA ILE A 14 13.15 10.11 8.12
C ILE A 14 11.92 9.57 7.39
N TYR A 15 11.97 9.44 6.07
CA TYR A 15 10.88 8.92 5.27
C TYR A 15 10.54 7.46 5.63
N VAL A 16 11.56 6.61 5.78
CA VAL A 16 11.38 5.21 6.23
C VAL A 16 10.79 5.15 7.63
N LEU A 17 11.25 5.99 8.56
CA LEU A 17 10.69 6.07 9.91
C LEU A 17 9.23 6.51 9.90
N LEU A 18 8.85 7.48 9.08
CA LEU A 18 7.46 7.91 8.93
C LEU A 18 6.58 6.78 8.35
N ALA A 19 7.08 6.05 7.36
CA ALA A 19 6.37 4.90 6.79
C ALA A 19 6.17 3.79 7.82
N ILE A 20 7.20 3.46 8.60
CA ILE A 20 7.13 2.46 9.68
C ILE A 20 6.16 2.92 10.78
N ALA A 21 6.27 4.17 11.24
CA ALA A 21 5.39 4.72 12.26
C ALA A 21 3.92 4.74 11.80
N GLY A 22 3.67 5.09 10.53
CA GLY A 22 2.35 5.02 9.92
C GLY A 22 1.79 3.61 9.88
N ALA A 23 2.60 2.63 9.47
CA ALA A 23 2.20 1.22 9.42
C ALA A 23 1.89 0.64 10.82
N ILE A 24 2.71 0.97 11.82
CA ILE A 24 2.50 0.57 13.21
C ILE A 24 1.23 1.22 13.78
N SER A 25 1.05 2.52 13.56
CA SER A 25 -0.15 3.24 14.01
C SER A 25 -1.41 2.66 13.38
N ALA A 26 -1.37 2.33 12.09
CA ALA A 26 -2.46 1.66 11.41
C ALA A 26 -2.76 0.28 11.99
N TYR A 27 -1.74 -0.52 12.36
CA TYR A 27 -1.94 -1.80 13.04
C TYR A 27 -2.66 -1.62 14.38
N PHE A 28 -2.20 -0.70 15.23
CA PHE A 28 -2.82 -0.46 16.54
C PHE A 28 -4.24 0.13 16.44
N LEU A 29 -4.50 0.97 15.44
CA LEU A 29 -5.85 1.48 15.16
C LEU A 29 -6.79 0.41 14.59
N SER A 30 -6.23 -0.62 13.94
CA SER A 30 -7.00 -1.73 13.36
C SER A 30 -7.15 -2.91 14.32
N TYR A 31 -6.42 -2.91 15.44
CA TYR A 31 -6.55 -3.94 16.46
C TYR A 31 -7.92 -3.75 17.13
N PRO A 32 -8.81 -4.76 17.10
CA PRO A 32 -10.10 -4.63 17.73
C PRO A 32 -9.88 -4.39 19.23
N ALA A 33 -10.43 -3.29 19.76
CA ALA A 33 -10.59 -3.15 21.20
C ALA A 33 -11.33 -4.38 21.75
N GLU A 34 -11.06 -4.76 23.01
CA GLU A 34 -11.71 -5.89 23.69
C GLU A 34 -13.15 -6.05 23.23
N LEU A 35 -13.45 -7.21 22.63
CA LEU A 35 -14.70 -7.56 21.96
C LEU A 35 -15.89 -7.12 22.81
N THR A 36 -16.37 -5.91 22.56
CA THR A 36 -17.60 -5.43 23.16
C THR A 36 -18.66 -6.17 22.39
N GLU A 37 -19.30 -7.16 23.01
CA GLU A 37 -20.38 -7.92 22.39
C GLU A 37 -21.51 -6.94 22.03
N ILE A 38 -21.51 -6.48 20.77
CA ILE A 38 -22.61 -5.72 20.22
C ILE A 38 -23.76 -6.72 20.13
N GLY A 39 -24.83 -6.48 20.90
CA GLY A 39 -26.02 -7.34 20.92
C GLY A 39 -26.55 -7.59 19.51
N ASP A 40 -26.94 -8.84 19.24
CA ASP A 40 -27.23 -9.36 17.90
C ASP A 40 -28.35 -8.61 17.14
N GLU A 41 -29.15 -7.81 17.85
CA GLU A 41 -30.36 -7.17 17.31
C GLU A 41 -30.09 -6.09 16.24
N ASN A 42 -28.89 -5.50 16.22
CA ASN A 42 -28.48 -4.47 15.23
C ASN A 42 -27.43 -4.95 14.20
N LEU A 43 -27.06 -6.24 14.21
CA LEU A 43 -25.97 -6.76 13.38
C LEU A 43 -26.28 -6.77 11.88
N LYS A 44 -27.56 -6.83 11.48
CA LYS A 44 -27.92 -6.81 10.05
C LYS A 44 -27.56 -5.49 9.37
N ASP A 45 -27.77 -4.36 10.03
CA ASP A 45 -27.44 -3.05 9.46
C ASP A 45 -25.97 -2.68 9.68
N ALA A 46 -25.41 -2.99 10.87
CA ALA A 46 -24.01 -2.73 11.17
C ALA A 46 -23.04 -3.61 10.35
N GLY A 47 -23.38 -4.89 10.15
CA GLY A 47 -22.58 -5.82 9.36
C GLY A 47 -22.57 -5.47 7.87
N ASN A 48 -23.69 -5.03 7.32
CA ASN A 48 -23.78 -4.54 5.94
C ASN A 48 -23.02 -3.22 5.76
N ALA A 49 -23.06 -2.32 6.74
CA ALA A 49 -22.30 -1.07 6.73
C ALA A 49 -20.78 -1.32 6.81
N ALA A 50 -20.33 -2.23 7.69
CA ALA A 50 -18.94 -2.64 7.79
C ALA A 50 -18.45 -3.32 6.50
N LEU A 51 -19.28 -4.15 5.88
CA LEU A 51 -19.00 -4.78 4.59
C LEU A 51 -18.89 -3.77 3.45
N ALA A 52 -19.76 -2.76 3.43
CA ALA A 52 -19.70 -1.67 2.46
C ALA A 52 -18.41 -0.85 2.63
N MET A 53 -18.05 -0.46 3.86
CA MET A 53 -16.81 0.25 4.16
C MET A 53 -15.57 -0.57 3.78
N SER A 54 -15.53 -1.86 4.11
CA SER A 54 -14.42 -2.75 3.74
C SER A 54 -14.27 -2.85 2.22
N ASN A 55 -15.38 -3.08 1.50
CA ASN A 55 -15.35 -3.14 0.04
C ASN A 55 -14.90 -1.82 -0.60
N ASP A 56 -15.34 -0.68 -0.07
CA ASP A 56 -14.95 0.62 -0.60
C ASP A 56 -13.46 0.93 -0.33
N LEU A 57 -12.93 0.54 0.83
CA LEU A 57 -11.50 0.61 1.12
C LEU A 57 -10.69 -0.23 0.11
N VAL A 58 -11.10 -1.48 -0.12
CA VAL A 58 -10.44 -2.40 -1.06
C VAL A 58 -10.42 -1.82 -2.47
N LYS A 59 -11.55 -1.26 -2.94
CA LYS A 59 -11.65 -0.61 -4.26
C LYS A 59 -10.75 0.63 -4.35
N GLN A 60 -10.76 1.49 -3.33
CA GLN A 60 -9.91 2.68 -3.29
C GLN A 60 -8.43 2.30 -3.36
N LEU A 61 -8.01 1.28 -2.61
CA LEU A 61 -6.65 0.76 -2.67
C LEU A 61 -6.32 0.19 -4.05
N ILE A 62 -7.25 -0.51 -4.71
CA ILE A 62 -7.06 -0.97 -6.09
C ILE A 62 -6.85 0.21 -7.05
N THR A 63 -7.68 1.24 -6.96
CA THR A 63 -7.55 2.45 -7.79
C THR A 63 -6.22 3.14 -7.57
N LEU A 64 -5.82 3.32 -6.31
CA LEU A 64 -4.53 3.93 -5.95
C LEU A 64 -3.35 3.09 -6.43
N CYS A 65 -3.36 1.76 -6.23
CA CYS A 65 -2.34 0.86 -6.75
C CYS A 65 -2.17 1.02 -8.27
N THR A 66 -3.27 1.07 -9.01
CA THR A 66 -3.26 1.23 -10.47
C THR A 66 -2.61 2.56 -10.87
N GLY A 67 -2.97 3.65 -10.19
CA GLY A 67 -2.36 4.97 -10.40
C GLY A 67 -0.87 4.98 -10.11
N LEU A 68 -0.44 4.38 -9.00
CA LEU A 68 0.98 4.28 -8.62
C LEU A 68 1.78 3.39 -9.56
N ILE A 69 1.20 2.31 -10.09
CA ILE A 69 1.82 1.50 -11.15
C ILE A 69 2.01 2.33 -12.43
N GLY A 70 1.02 3.14 -12.81
CA GLY A 70 1.16 4.11 -13.90
C GLY A 70 2.32 5.08 -13.67
N PHE A 71 2.49 5.53 -12.42
CA PHE A 71 3.62 6.37 -12.03
C PHE A 71 4.97 5.63 -12.08
N CYS A 72 5.02 4.35 -11.70
CA CYS A 72 6.21 3.50 -11.90
C CYS A 72 6.60 3.38 -13.38
N ILE A 73 5.62 3.24 -14.28
CA ILE A 73 5.86 3.20 -15.74
C ILE A 73 6.43 4.53 -16.22
N TRP A 74 5.91 5.66 -15.72
CA TRP A 74 6.46 6.98 -16.00
C TRP A 74 7.91 7.09 -15.51
N LEU A 75 8.22 6.58 -14.31
CA LEU A 75 9.60 6.50 -13.82
C LEU A 75 10.47 5.71 -14.81
N PHE A 76 10.09 4.50 -15.23
CA PHE A 76 10.90 3.74 -16.19
C PHE A 76 11.17 4.47 -17.51
N ARG A 77 10.22 5.27 -18.00
CA ARG A 77 10.35 6.00 -19.28
C ARG A 77 11.09 7.33 -19.19
N ARG A 78 11.28 7.87 -17.99
CA ARG A 78 11.94 9.15 -17.80
C ARG A 78 13.45 9.04 -18.09
N PRO A 79 14.03 9.95 -18.89
CA PRO A 79 15.43 9.88 -19.30
C PRO A 79 16.38 9.95 -18.09
N LEU A 80 17.36 9.05 -18.06
CA LEU A 80 18.34 8.89 -16.99
C LEU A 80 19.59 9.74 -17.23
N ALA A 81 20.33 10.06 -16.17
CA ALA A 81 21.71 10.50 -16.31
C ALA A 81 22.60 9.32 -16.73
N SER A 82 23.75 9.62 -17.32
CA SER A 82 24.65 8.66 -17.98
C SER A 82 25.33 7.65 -17.04
N ASP A 83 24.90 7.55 -15.78
CA ASP A 83 25.55 6.74 -14.76
C ASP A 83 24.85 5.35 -14.65
N PRO A 84 25.54 4.26 -15.01
CA PRO A 84 24.95 2.93 -15.03
C PRO A 84 24.58 2.40 -13.64
N ALA A 85 25.22 2.87 -12.56
CA ALA A 85 24.87 2.45 -11.19
C ALA A 85 23.50 2.99 -10.75
N GLU A 86 23.17 4.22 -11.16
CA GLU A 86 21.89 4.87 -10.88
C GLU A 86 20.73 4.18 -11.62
N LEU A 87 21.00 3.75 -12.86
CA LEU A 87 20.03 3.00 -13.67
C LEU A 87 19.63 1.71 -12.96
N VAL A 88 20.60 0.97 -12.42
CA VAL A 88 20.35 -0.28 -11.68
C VAL A 88 19.57 0.00 -10.39
N GLU A 89 19.98 0.97 -9.58
CA GLU A 89 19.32 1.28 -8.30
C GLU A 89 17.86 1.72 -8.50
N ARG A 90 17.62 2.64 -9.44
CA ARG A 90 16.26 3.10 -9.78
C ARG A 90 15.39 1.95 -10.29
N TYR A 91 15.94 1.10 -11.16
CA TYR A 91 15.20 -0.01 -11.73
C TYR A 91 14.83 -1.04 -10.66
N LEU A 92 15.76 -1.35 -9.74
CA LEU A 92 15.51 -2.24 -8.61
C LEU A 92 14.39 -1.73 -7.71
N TRP A 93 14.46 -0.49 -7.25
CA TRP A 93 13.43 0.08 -6.36
C TRP A 93 12.07 0.23 -7.06
N THR A 94 12.06 0.65 -8.32
CA THR A 94 10.81 0.78 -9.08
C THR A 94 10.20 -0.59 -9.37
N CYS A 95 10.99 -1.61 -9.72
CA CYS A 95 10.51 -2.98 -9.88
C CYS A 95 9.96 -3.56 -8.57
N LEU A 96 10.65 -3.34 -7.45
CA LEU A 96 10.17 -3.77 -6.14
C LEU A 96 8.84 -3.09 -5.77
N ALA A 97 8.70 -1.78 -6.02
CA ALA A 97 7.44 -1.06 -5.84
C ALA A 97 6.32 -1.66 -6.71
N VAL A 98 6.59 -1.94 -7.98
CA VAL A 98 5.60 -2.57 -8.88
C VAL A 98 5.18 -3.94 -8.36
N LEU A 99 6.12 -4.79 -7.94
CA LEU A 99 5.81 -6.11 -7.40
C LEU A 99 4.91 -6.01 -6.17
N LEU A 100 5.20 -5.10 -5.24
CA LEU A 100 4.40 -4.88 -4.03
C LEU A 100 3.00 -4.33 -4.36
N LEU A 101 2.89 -3.38 -5.28
CA LEU A 101 1.59 -2.82 -5.71
C LEU A 101 0.74 -3.85 -6.47
N VAL A 102 1.36 -4.68 -7.31
CA VAL A 102 0.67 -5.79 -8.01
C VAL A 102 0.23 -6.87 -7.03
N ALA A 103 1.06 -7.23 -6.06
CA ALA A 103 0.69 -8.16 -5.00
C ALA A 103 -0.47 -7.60 -4.13
N SER A 104 -0.48 -6.29 -3.88
CA SER A 104 -1.59 -5.60 -3.23
C SER A 104 -2.88 -5.70 -4.06
N LEU A 105 -2.82 -5.44 -5.37
CA LEU A 105 -3.97 -5.62 -6.28
C LEU A 105 -4.52 -7.04 -6.20
N PHE A 106 -3.65 -8.05 -6.29
CA PHE A 106 -4.03 -9.45 -6.22
C PHE A 106 -4.73 -9.80 -4.90
N ALA A 107 -4.17 -9.35 -3.77
CA ALA A 107 -4.80 -9.52 -2.46
C ALA A 107 -6.18 -8.86 -2.40
N GLY A 108 -6.34 -7.65 -2.96
CA GLY A 108 -7.63 -6.97 -3.07
C GLY A 108 -8.66 -7.74 -3.91
N PHE A 109 -8.25 -8.32 -5.04
CA PHE A 109 -9.12 -9.19 -5.84
C PHE A 109 -9.57 -10.43 -5.07
N ILE A 110 -8.66 -11.07 -4.32
CA ILE A 110 -9.02 -12.21 -3.45
C ILE A 110 -10.05 -11.79 -2.40
N THR A 111 -9.88 -10.63 -1.75
CA THR A 111 -10.83 -10.11 -0.75
C THR A 111 -12.22 -9.92 -1.36
N LEU A 112 -12.32 -9.27 -2.53
CA LEU A 112 -13.59 -9.05 -3.21
C LEU A 112 -14.26 -10.37 -3.61
N GLN A 113 -13.49 -11.31 -4.17
CA GLN A 113 -14.00 -12.61 -4.59
C GLN A 113 -14.53 -13.43 -3.40
N ARG A 114 -13.78 -13.47 -2.30
CA ARG A 114 -14.19 -14.17 -1.07
C ARG A 114 -15.45 -13.56 -0.47
N THR A 115 -15.52 -12.24 -0.42
CA THR A 115 -16.69 -11.51 0.04
C THR A 115 -17.92 -11.86 -0.78
N LEU A 116 -17.80 -11.85 -2.11
CA LEU A 116 -18.89 -12.19 -3.03
C LEU A 116 -19.36 -13.63 -2.85
N LEU A 117 -18.43 -14.57 -2.68
CA LEU A 117 -18.73 -15.98 -2.42
C LEU A 117 -19.50 -16.17 -1.10
N MET A 118 -19.07 -15.52 -0.02
CA MET A 118 -19.73 -15.60 1.29
C MET A 118 -21.13 -14.98 1.27
N VAL A 119 -21.30 -13.86 0.57
CA VAL A 119 -22.63 -13.25 0.36
C VAL A 119 -23.53 -14.17 -0.46
N ALA A 120 -23.00 -14.77 -1.55
CA ALA A 120 -23.74 -15.71 -2.39
C ALA A 120 -24.17 -16.98 -1.63
N TRP A 121 -23.35 -17.44 -0.68
CA TRP A 121 -23.64 -18.59 0.18
C TRP A 121 -24.45 -18.25 1.43
N LYS A 122 -24.85 -16.99 1.63
CA LYS A 122 -25.53 -16.50 2.84
C LYS A 122 -24.77 -16.84 4.14
N SER A 123 -23.46 -16.98 4.05
CA SER A 123 -22.57 -17.35 5.16
C SER A 123 -21.62 -16.21 5.53
N PHE A 124 -21.95 -14.98 5.15
CA PHE A 124 -21.15 -13.82 5.51
C PHE A 124 -21.28 -13.54 7.00
N ASP A 125 -20.18 -13.73 7.72
CA ASP A 125 -20.02 -13.31 9.10
C ASP A 125 -18.79 -12.39 9.17
N PRO A 126 -18.96 -11.12 9.57
CA PRO A 126 -17.87 -10.15 9.65
C PRO A 126 -16.81 -10.51 10.70
N ARG A 127 -17.04 -11.51 11.55
CA ARG A 127 -16.04 -12.02 12.50
C ARG A 127 -15.11 -13.07 11.91
N LEU A 128 -15.36 -13.53 10.67
CA LEU A 128 -14.55 -14.57 10.03
C LEU A 128 -13.22 -14.02 9.52
N ASP A 129 -12.13 -14.62 9.98
CA ASP A 129 -10.75 -14.29 9.57
C ASP A 129 -10.53 -14.40 8.05
N MET A 130 -11.32 -15.23 7.36
CA MET A 130 -11.30 -15.39 5.90
C MET A 130 -11.60 -14.10 5.11
N VAL A 131 -12.26 -13.11 5.73
CA VAL A 131 -12.54 -11.77 5.17
C VAL A 131 -11.36 -10.82 5.38
N TRP A 132 -10.69 -10.91 6.53
CA TRP A 132 -9.77 -9.89 7.01
C TRP A 132 -8.32 -10.08 6.55
N TRP A 133 -7.80 -11.31 6.56
CA TRP A 133 -6.39 -11.54 6.23
C TRP A 133 -5.97 -11.04 4.82
N PRO A 134 -6.77 -11.18 3.74
CA PRO A 134 -6.36 -10.68 2.43
C PRO A 134 -6.54 -9.15 2.34
N GLN A 135 -7.48 -8.56 3.10
CA GLN A 135 -7.62 -7.11 3.22
C GLN A 135 -6.42 -6.50 3.96
N PHE A 136 -5.98 -7.11 5.06
CA PHE A 136 -4.77 -6.68 5.77
C PHE A 136 -3.53 -6.81 4.89
N LEU A 137 -3.39 -7.94 4.18
CA LEU A 137 -2.27 -8.16 3.27
C LEU A 137 -2.27 -7.13 2.13
N GLN A 138 -3.43 -6.81 1.55
CA GLN A 138 -3.56 -5.75 0.55
C GLN A 138 -3.07 -4.40 1.10
N PHE A 139 -3.51 -4.02 2.31
CA PHE A 139 -3.12 -2.77 2.95
C PHE A 139 -1.61 -2.69 3.17
N TYR A 140 -0.99 -3.71 3.77
CA TYR A 140 0.44 -3.70 4.03
C TYR A 140 1.26 -3.67 2.74
N LEU A 141 0.92 -4.49 1.76
CA LEU A 141 1.60 -4.49 0.47
C LEU A 141 1.47 -3.14 -0.25
N PHE A 142 0.31 -2.47 -0.12
CA PHE A 142 0.13 -1.12 -0.65
C PHE A 142 1.04 -0.11 0.07
N VAL A 143 1.02 -0.08 1.41
CA VAL A 143 1.83 0.86 2.21
C VAL A 143 3.32 0.67 1.93
N PHE A 144 3.80 -0.58 1.93
CA PHE A 144 5.18 -0.89 1.58
C PHE A 144 5.51 -0.54 0.13
N GLY A 145 4.61 -0.84 -0.82
CA GLY A 145 4.78 -0.49 -2.23
C GLY A 145 4.88 1.02 -2.46
N ALA A 146 4.00 1.79 -1.84
CA ALA A 146 4.02 3.26 -1.87
C ALA A 146 5.28 3.83 -1.19
N ALA A 147 5.71 3.26 -0.07
CA ALA A 147 6.96 3.64 0.59
C ALA A 147 8.16 3.42 -0.33
N VAL A 148 8.30 2.22 -0.89
CA VAL A 148 9.38 1.89 -1.83
C VAL A 148 9.34 2.78 -3.07
N LEU A 149 8.16 3.10 -3.58
CA LEU A 149 8.02 4.04 -4.69
C LEU A 149 8.51 5.45 -4.31
N GLY A 150 8.17 5.94 -3.13
CA GLY A 150 8.69 7.22 -2.63
C GLY A 150 10.21 7.24 -2.51
N LEU A 151 10.83 6.13 -2.07
CA LEU A 151 12.29 5.99 -2.07
C LEU A 151 12.87 6.07 -3.49
N ALA A 152 12.25 5.38 -4.45
CA ALA A 152 12.65 5.46 -5.86
C ALA A 152 12.54 6.91 -6.39
N CYS A 153 11.53 7.67 -5.96
CA CYS A 153 11.35 9.06 -6.34
C CYS A 153 12.41 9.99 -5.74
N ILE A 154 12.69 9.88 -4.44
CA ILE A 154 13.70 10.69 -3.75
C ILE A 154 15.07 10.49 -4.39
N ARG A 155 15.43 9.24 -4.66
CA ARG A 155 16.68 8.87 -5.35
C ARG A 155 16.72 9.44 -6.77
N SER A 156 15.60 9.43 -7.49
CA SER A 156 15.50 9.93 -8.87
C SER A 156 15.44 11.47 -8.99
N LEU A 157 14.98 12.20 -7.96
CA LEU A 157 14.92 13.67 -7.93
C LEU A 157 16.27 14.31 -7.64
N ASN A 158 17.09 13.68 -6.80
CA ASN A 158 18.41 14.19 -6.44
C ASN A 158 19.30 14.51 -7.65
N VAL A 159 19.17 13.71 -8.72
CA VAL A 159 20.00 13.81 -9.93
C VAL A 159 19.60 14.98 -10.85
N LEU A 160 18.37 15.50 -10.75
CA LEU A 160 18.00 16.73 -11.46
C LEU A 160 18.73 17.94 -10.92
N VAL A 161 18.94 17.98 -9.60
CA VAL A 161 19.55 19.11 -8.90
C VAL A 161 21.07 19.12 -9.10
N GLU A 162 21.69 17.97 -9.35
CA GLU A 162 23.11 17.89 -9.71
C GLU A 162 23.41 18.36 -11.15
N LYS A 163 22.40 18.41 -12.03
CA LYS A 163 22.53 18.91 -13.41
C LYS A 163 22.33 20.43 -13.55
N GLN A 164 21.89 21.14 -12.50
CA GLN A 164 21.70 22.59 -12.47
C GLN A 164 22.77 23.29 -11.62
#